data_AF-A0A929DTX3-F1
#
_entry.id   AF-A0A929DTX3-F1
#
_cell.length_a   1.000
_cell.length_b   1.000
_cell.length_c   1.000
_cell.angle_alpha   90.00
_cell.angle_beta   90.00
_cell.angle_gamma   90.00
#
_symmetry.space_group_name_H-M   'P 1'
#
loop_
_entity.id
_entity.type
_entity.pdbx_description
1 polymer ?
#
loop_
_entity_poly.entity_id
_entity_poly.type
_entity_poly.pdbx_seq_one_letter_code
_entity_poly.pdbx_strand_id
1 'polypeptide(L)'
;YAAAVQAKDYENDPITYKWEVLPESTDLGMGGDYESRPETLLSIEVSEAEIELDAPLNPGAYRLFIYATDDGNRSATANIPFFVEEKLLIDSL
;
A
#
# COMPACT_ATOMS: atom_id res chain seq x y z
N TYR A 1 -9.06 -8.23 3.50
CA TYR A 1 -9.33 -7.76 2.13
C TYR A 1 -8.15 -8.20 1.29
N ALA A 2 -8.40 -8.97 0.23
CA ALA A 2 -7.33 -9.43 -0.64
C ALA A 2 -6.77 -8.27 -1.49
N ALA A 3 -5.45 -8.17 -1.56
CA ALA A 3 -4.74 -7.30 -2.49
C ALA A 3 -3.67 -8.09 -3.22
N ALA A 4 -3.55 -7.87 -4.52
CA ALA A 4 -2.58 -8.55 -5.37
C ALA A 4 -1.92 -7.58 -6.35
N VAL A 5 -0.68 -7.89 -6.74
CA VAL A 5 0.08 -7.16 -7.74
C VAL A 5 0.56 -8.13 -8.81
N GLN A 6 0.60 -7.68 -10.06
CA GLN A 6 1.26 -8.41 -11.14
C GLN A 6 2.58 -7.71 -11.44
N ALA A 7 3.68 -8.43 -11.22
CA ALA A 7 5.01 -8.01 -11.60
C ALA A 7 5.60 -9.02 -12.57
N LYS A 8 6.41 -8.54 -13.51
CA LYS A 8 7.14 -9.38 -14.46
C LYS A 8 8.60 -8.95 -14.45
N ASP A 9 9.44 -9.86 -14.02
CA ASP A 9 10.89 -9.77 -14.17
C ASP A 9 11.32 -10.59 -15.40
N TYR A 10 12.20 -10.06 -16.23
CA TYR A 10 12.59 -10.71 -17.49
C TYR A 10 13.77 -11.68 -17.31
N GLU A 11 14.54 -11.46 -16.25
CA GLU A 11 15.67 -12.24 -15.81
C GLU A 11 15.22 -13.48 -14.98
N ASN A 12 13.98 -13.44 -14.48
CA ASN A 12 13.36 -14.40 -13.54
C ASN A 12 14.06 -14.43 -12.18
N ASP A 13 14.55 -13.28 -11.74
CA ASP A 13 15.12 -13.10 -10.41
C ASP A 13 13.99 -13.17 -9.34
N PRO A 14 14.29 -13.66 -8.12
CA PRO A 14 13.33 -13.61 -7.02
C PRO A 14 12.92 -12.17 -6.71
N ILE A 15 11.62 -11.96 -6.49
CA ILE A 15 11.08 -10.65 -6.14
C ILE A 15 10.61 -10.66 -4.69
N THR A 16 11.04 -9.67 -3.93
CA THR A 16 10.50 -9.36 -2.61
C THR A 16 9.50 -8.22 -2.73
N TYR A 17 8.32 -8.40 -2.14
CA TYR A 17 7.24 -7.42 -2.13
C TYR A 17 7.12 -6.77 -0.76
N LYS A 18 7.25 -5.45 -0.72
CA LYS A 18 6.89 -4.63 0.44
C LYS A 18 5.55 -3.97 0.20
N TRP A 19 4.63 -4.16 1.15
CA TRP A 19 3.30 -3.58 1.14
C TRP A 19 3.18 -2.59 2.28
N GLU A 20 2.74 -1.37 1.99
CA GLU A 20 2.52 -0.34 3.01
C GLU A 20 1.16 0.33 2.87
N VAL A 21 0.45 0.50 4.00
CA VAL A 21 -0.78 1.29 4.06
C VAL A 21 -0.50 2.57 4.84
N LEU A 22 -0.81 3.71 4.22
CA LEU A 22 -0.69 5.04 4.79
C LEU A 22 -2.00 5.81 4.62
N PRO A 23 -2.33 6.75 5.52
CA PRO A 23 -3.29 7.80 5.21
C PRO A 23 -2.92 8.50 3.89
N GLU A 24 -3.92 8.91 3.11
CA GLU A 24 -3.67 9.69 1.90
C GLU A 24 -2.98 11.01 2.28
N SER A 25 -1.95 11.42 1.53
CA SER A 25 -1.25 12.66 1.82
C SER A 25 -2.20 13.85 1.61
N THR A 26 -2.30 14.71 2.60
CA THR A 26 -2.97 16.02 2.49
C THR A 26 -1.97 17.15 2.21
N ASP A 27 -0.68 16.84 2.28
CA ASP A 27 0.44 17.74 2.04
C ASP A 27 0.96 17.46 0.62
N LEU A 28 0.38 18.15 -0.35
CA LEU A 28 0.71 18.02 -1.77
C LEU A 28 1.65 19.17 -2.15
N GLY A 29 2.93 18.85 -2.29
CA GLY A 29 3.95 19.74 -2.80
C GLY A 29 3.92 19.79 -4.33
N MET A 30 4.54 20.82 -4.91
CA MET A 30 4.74 20.86 -6.36
C MET A 30 6.18 20.48 -6.68
N GLY A 31 6.36 19.32 -7.31
CA GLY A 31 7.60 18.96 -8.03
C GLY A 31 8.89 19.16 -7.23
N GLY A 32 9.21 18.22 -6.34
CA GLY A 32 10.47 18.22 -5.59
C GLY A 32 10.40 18.96 -4.25
N ASP A 33 9.27 19.59 -3.94
CA ASP A 33 8.96 20.04 -2.58
C ASP A 33 8.97 18.86 -1.60
N TYR A 34 9.43 19.14 -0.37
CA TYR A 34 9.35 18.16 0.69
C TYR A 34 7.89 17.95 1.08
N GLU A 35 7.40 16.73 0.89
CA GLU A 35 6.10 16.30 1.39
C GLU A 35 6.32 15.46 2.65
N SER A 36 5.59 15.81 3.72
CA SER A 36 5.62 15.00 4.93
C SER A 36 4.99 13.64 4.67
N ARG A 37 5.74 12.56 4.93
CA ARG A 37 5.22 11.21 4.83
C ARG A 37 4.32 10.92 6.03
N PRO A 38 3.04 10.54 5.84
CA PRO A 38 2.18 10.11 6.94
C PRO A 38 2.75 8.90 7.68
N GLU A 39 2.29 8.67 8.91
CA GLU A 39 2.67 7.47 9.66
C GLU A 39 2.14 6.21 8.95
N THR A 40 3.03 5.22 8.80
CA THR A 40 2.69 3.94 8.19
C THR A 40 1.89 3.08 9.17
N LEU A 41 0.67 2.68 8.77
CA LEU A 41 -0.22 1.85 9.58
C LEU A 41 0.02 0.36 9.42
N LEU A 42 0.49 -0.05 8.24
CA LEU A 42 0.88 -1.42 7.93
C LEU A 42 2.16 -1.38 7.09
N SER A 43 3.13 -2.20 7.44
CA SER A 43 4.36 -2.42 6.66
C SER A 43 4.75 -3.88 6.76
N ILE A 44 4.59 -4.63 5.67
CA ILE A 44 4.97 -6.04 5.61
C ILE A 44 5.84 -6.29 4.40
N GLU A 45 6.73 -7.27 4.52
CA GLU A 45 7.64 -7.70 3.46
C GLU A 45 7.51 -9.22 3.31
N VAL A 46 7.17 -9.66 2.10
CA VAL A 46 6.81 -11.05 1.77
C VAL A 46 7.28 -11.38 0.35
N SER A 47 7.41 -12.67 0.03
CA SER A 47 7.71 -13.12 -1.34
C SER A 47 6.46 -13.29 -2.21
N GLU A 48 5.29 -13.33 -1.58
CA GLU A 48 4.00 -13.48 -2.22
C GLU A 48 3.53 -12.15 -2.84
N ALA A 49 3.06 -12.24 -4.08
CA ALA A 49 2.48 -11.11 -4.80
C ALA A 49 1.02 -10.80 -4.39
N GLU A 50 0.51 -11.49 -3.36
CA GLU A 50 -0.83 -11.35 -2.82
C GLU A 50 -0.79 -11.38 -1.29
N ILE A 51 -1.61 -10.54 -0.65
CA ILE A 51 -1.76 -10.43 0.80
C ILE A 51 -3.23 -10.29 1.19
N GLU A 52 -3.52 -10.64 2.44
CA GLU A 52 -4.74 -10.20 3.12
C GLU A 52 -4.41 -9.00 4.01
N LEU A 53 -5.18 -7.91 3.84
CA LEU A 53 -5.06 -6.71 4.67
C LEU A 53 -6.33 -6.43 5.46
N ASP A 54 -6.15 -6.02 6.72
CA ASP A 54 -7.22 -5.42 7.51
C ASP A 54 -7.35 -3.94 7.13
N ALA A 55 -8.59 -3.50 6.90
CA ALA A 55 -8.85 -2.09 6.68
C ALA A 55 -8.53 -1.30 7.97
N PRO A 56 -7.93 -0.09 7.86
CA PRO A 56 -7.77 0.81 8.99
C PRO A 56 -9.07 1.03 9.76
N LEU A 57 -8.98 1.19 11.09
CA LEU A 57 -10.17 1.35 11.96
C LEU A 57 -10.89 2.68 11.74
N ASN A 58 -10.14 3.73 11.39
CA ASN A 58 -10.70 5.05 11.20
C ASN A 58 -11.19 5.21 9.75
N PRO A 59 -12.39 5.76 9.53
CA PRO A 59 -12.83 6.11 8.19
C PRO A 59 -11.94 7.19 7.58
N GLY A 60 -11.71 7.12 6.28
CA GLY A 60 -10.86 8.10 5.60
C GLY A 60 -10.24 7.58 4.31
N ALA A 61 -9.49 8.47 3.65
CA ALA A 61 -8.72 8.15 2.47
C ALA A 61 -7.35 7.59 2.86
N TYR A 62 -6.97 6.50 2.21
CA TYR A 62 -5.73 5.78 2.40
C TYR A 62 -5.11 5.43 1.05
N ARG A 63 -3.83 5.09 1.06
CA ARG A 63 -3.14 4.57 -0.10
C ARG A 63 -2.37 3.31 0.26
N LEU A 64 -2.59 2.27 -0.53
CA LEU A 64 -1.75 1.08 -0.52
C LEU A 64 -0.58 1.33 -1.47
N PHE A 65 0.64 1.21 -0.96
CA PHE A 65 1.87 1.22 -1.72
C PHE A 65 2.44 -0.19 -1.82
N ILE A 66 2.96 -0.52 -2.99
CA ILE A 66 3.61 -1.78 -3.29
C ILE A 66 4.97 -1.49 -3.87
N TYR A 67 6.00 -2.11 -3.32
CA TYR A 67 7.37 -2.10 -3.83
C TYR A 67 7.76 -3.53 -4.18
N ALA A 68 8.07 -3.79 -5.43
CA ALA A 68 8.58 -5.07 -5.90
C ALA A 68 10.07 -4.90 -6.19
N THR A 69 10.92 -5.59 -5.44
CA THR A 69 12.38 -5.42 -5.50
C THR A 69 13.05 -6.73 -5.89
N ASP A 70 13.89 -6.69 -6.93
CA ASP A 70 14.73 -7.81 -7.36
C ASP A 70 15.99 -7.96 -6.46
N ASP A 71 16.77 -9.03 -6.66
CA ASP A 71 18.03 -9.26 -5.94
C ASP A 71 19.15 -8.29 -6.35
N GLY A 72 19.00 -7.64 -7.51
CA GLY A 72 19.80 -6.52 -8.01
C GLY A 72 19.48 -5.18 -7.34
N ASN A 73 18.57 -5.16 -6.37
CA ASN A 73 18.12 -3.98 -5.63
C ASN A 73 17.46 -2.91 -6.53
N ARG A 74 16.82 -3.33 -7.62
CA ARG A 74 15.97 -2.52 -8.49
C ARG A 74 14.53 -2.68 -8.04
N SER A 75 13.82 -1.56 -7.89
CA SER A 75 12.44 -1.59 -7.43
C SER A 75 11.48 -1.02 -8.47
N ALA A 76 10.39 -1.75 -8.72
CA ALA A 76 9.18 -1.21 -9.33
C ALA A 76 8.19 -0.82 -8.22
N THR A 77 7.39 0.21 -8.47
CA THR A 77 6.37 0.66 -7.51
C THR A 77 5.00 0.75 -8.14
N ALA A 78 3.98 0.43 -7.34
CA ALA A 78 2.58 0.65 -7.66
C ALA A 78 1.88 1.21 -6.43
N ASN A 79 0.79 1.94 -6.64
CA ASN A 79 -0.04 2.39 -5.52
C ASN A 79 -1.50 2.51 -5.94
N ILE A 80 -2.39 2.27 -4.99
CA ILE A 80 -3.84 2.31 -5.19
C ILE A 80 -4.45 3.13 -4.06
N PRO A 81 -5.11 4.27 -4.34
CA PRO A 81 -5.89 4.98 -3.34
C PRO A 81 -7.18 4.20 -3.05
N PHE A 82 -7.58 4.16 -1.80
CA PHE A 82 -8.84 3.56 -1.36
C PHE A 82 -9.45 4.38 -0.21
N PHE A 83 -10.75 4.21 0.00
CA PHE A 83 -11.47 4.90 1.07
C PHE A 83 -12.06 3.86 2.03
N VAL A 84 -11.85 4.05 3.32
CA VAL A 84 -12.53 3.28 4.37
C VAL A 84 -13.78 4.05 4.76
N GLU A 85 -14.95 3.44 4.52
CA GLU A 85 -16.22 4.01 4.92
C GLU A 85 -16.48 3.83 6.42
N GLU A 86 -17.28 4.73 7.00
CA GLU A 86 -17.76 4.57 8.36
C GLU A 86 -18.64 3.34 8.45
N LYS A 87 -18.30 2.44 9.39
CA LYS A 87 -19.16 1.31 9.69
C LYS A 87 -20.40 1.84 10.42
N LEU A 88 -21.47 2.06 9.68
CA LEU A 88 -22.77 2.34 10.28
C LEU A 88 -23.15 1.15 11.16
N LEU A 89 -23.25 1.39 12.47
CA LEU A 89 -23.84 0.43 13.41
C LEU A 89 -25.35 0.41 13.19
N ILE A 90 -25.78 -0.32 12.15
CA ILE A 90 -27.20 -0.64 11.92
C ILE A 90 -27.48 -2.10 12.26
N ASP A 91 -26.82 -2.65 13.28
CA ASP A 91 -27.13 -3.98 13.82
C ASP A 91 -27.52 -3.86 15.29
N SER A 92 -28.75 -3.43 15.53
CA SER A 92 -29.61 -3.84 16.65
C SER A 92 -30.99 -3.16 16.53
N LEU A 93 -31.86 -3.77 15.72
CA LEU A 93 -33.31 -3.71 15.94
C LEU A 93 -33.69 -4.76 16.99
#